data_AF-A0A953Q592-F1
#
_entry.id   AF-A0A953Q592-F1
#
_cell.length_a   1.000
_cell.length_b   1.000
_cell.length_c   1.000
_cell.angle_alpha   90.00
_cell.angle_beta   90.00
_cell.angle_gamma   90.00
#
_symmetry.space_group_name_H-M   'P 1'
#
loop_
_entity.id
_entity.type
_entity.pdbx_description
1 polymer ?
#
loop_
_entity_poly.entity_id
_entity_poly.type
_entity_poly.pdbx_seq_one_letter_code
_entity_poly.pdbx_strand_id
1 'polypeptide(L)'
;MVAFAAFGHLAEHVEKLTVVSLDSGQVLKATAFAKPRTGPIRFSPDGKAVVYPVRTGGVDNLWSQPLDGAVGKPLTQFPAEHIVDFHWSPDGKQLGLIRGHTDSDVVLIRDAQQ
;
A
#
# COMPACT_ATOMS: atom_id res chain seq x y z
N MET A 1 -11.55 -15.55 -6.65
CA MET A 1 -11.81 -14.11 -6.88
C MET A 1 -10.47 -13.42 -7.05
N VAL A 2 -10.11 -13.06 -8.27
CA VAL A 2 -8.87 -12.31 -8.56
C VAL A 2 -9.30 -10.89 -8.91
N ALA A 3 -8.78 -9.92 -8.17
CA ALA A 3 -9.02 -8.51 -8.43
C ALA A 3 -7.76 -7.92 -9.08
N PHE A 4 -7.95 -7.09 -10.09
CA PHE A 4 -6.88 -6.30 -10.70
C PHE A 4 -7.16 -4.82 -10.43
N ALA A 5 -6.12 -4.07 -10.02
CA ALA A 5 -6.18 -2.62 -9.95
C ALA A 5 -5.81 -2.04 -11.32
N ALA A 6 -6.66 -1.17 -11.86
CA ALA A 6 -6.40 -0.44 -13.11
C ALA A 6 -6.04 1.03 -12.79
N PHE A 7 -4.98 1.53 -13.43
CA PHE A 7 -4.47 2.90 -13.26
C PHE A 7 -4.99 3.79 -14.38
N GLY A 8 -5.48 4.99 -14.08
CA GLY A 8 -5.91 5.98 -15.07
C GLY A 8 -5.37 7.36 -14.71
N HIS A 9 -4.81 8.06 -15.71
CA HIS A 9 -4.09 9.33 -15.53
C HIS A 9 -4.95 10.50 -16.03
N LEU A 10 -5.12 11.56 -15.20
CA LEU A 10 -5.18 12.99 -15.56
C LEU A 10 -5.55 13.90 -14.36
N ALA A 11 -4.82 15.01 -14.27
CA ALA A 11 -5.05 16.28 -13.54
C ALA A 11 -5.04 16.31 -11.99
N GLU A 12 -5.48 15.28 -11.27
CA GLU A 12 -5.24 15.15 -9.82
C GLU A 12 -4.95 13.67 -9.53
N HIS A 13 -3.82 13.36 -8.90
CA HIS A 13 -3.33 11.98 -8.75
C HIS A 13 -4.10 11.21 -7.66
N VAL A 14 -5.42 11.05 -7.85
CA VAL A 14 -6.27 10.25 -6.98
C VAL A 14 -6.23 8.82 -7.48
N GLU A 15 -5.39 8.00 -6.85
CA GLU A 15 -5.38 6.57 -7.12
C GLU A 15 -6.73 5.95 -6.73
N LYS A 16 -7.26 5.08 -7.61
CA LYS A 16 -8.52 4.38 -7.39
C LYS A 16 -8.30 2.87 -7.39
N LEU A 17 -9.01 2.20 -6.49
CA LEU A 17 -9.22 0.77 -6.49
C LEU A 17 -10.49 0.46 -7.28
N THR A 18 -10.37 -0.39 -8.29
CA THR A 18 -11.50 -0.94 -9.04
C THR A 18 -11.56 -2.44 -8.81
N VAL A 19 -12.74 -2.94 -8.46
CA VAL A 19 -13.03 -4.37 -8.34
C VAL A 19 -13.89 -4.75 -9.54
N VAL A 20 -13.41 -5.71 -10.31
CA VAL A 20 -14.07 -6.19 -11.54
C VAL A 20 -14.44 -7.66 -11.36
N SER A 21 -15.64 -8.02 -11.79
CA SER A 21 -16.08 -9.41 -11.91
C SER A 21 -15.32 -10.09 -13.05
N LEU A 22 -14.70 -11.23 -12.80
CA LEU A 22 -14.04 -12.00 -13.86
C LEU A 22 -15.03 -12.69 -14.78
N ASP A 23 -16.19 -13.08 -14.25
CA ASP A 23 -17.20 -13.84 -15.01
C ASP A 23 -17.89 -12.96 -16.04
N SER A 24 -18.12 -11.68 -15.71
CA SER A 24 -18.88 -10.75 -16.54
C SER A 24 -18.06 -9.58 -17.08
N GLY A 25 -16.83 -9.36 -16.60
CA GLY A 25 -16.02 -8.19 -16.92
C GLY A 25 -16.56 -6.87 -16.34
N GLN A 26 -17.63 -6.91 -15.54
CA GLN A 26 -18.26 -5.70 -15.01
C GLN A 26 -17.55 -5.15 -13.77
N VAL A 27 -17.50 -3.83 -13.66
CA VAL A 27 -17.05 -3.14 -12.45
C VAL A 27 -18.08 -3.34 -11.34
N LEU A 28 -17.69 -4.06 -10.28
CA LEU A 28 -18.49 -4.28 -9.08
C LEU A 28 -18.37 -3.12 -8.09
N LYS A 29 -17.19 -2.49 -8.04
CA LYS A 29 -16.89 -1.37 -7.14
C LYS A 29 -15.76 -0.53 -7.71
N ALA A 30 -15.85 0.78 -7.54
CA ALA A 30 -14.72 1.69 -7.72
C ALA A 30 -14.68 2.64 -6.52
N THR A 31 -13.51 2.82 -5.93
CA THR A 31 -13.32 3.73 -4.79
C THR A 31 -11.93 4.35 -4.82
N ALA A 32 -11.79 5.59 -4.36
CA ALA A 32 -10.49 6.23 -4.20
C ALA A 32 -9.77 5.71 -2.94
N PHE A 33 -8.45 5.68 -2.96
CA PHE A 33 -7.69 5.48 -1.71
C PHE A 33 -7.86 6.69 -0.81
N ALA A 34 -8.22 6.45 0.45
CA ALA A 34 -8.43 7.50 1.44
C ALA A 34 -7.12 8.20 1.85
N LYS A 35 -5.97 7.56 1.57
CA LYS A 35 -4.63 8.08 1.82
C LYS A 35 -3.69 7.70 0.68
N PRO A 36 -2.69 8.52 0.34
CA PRO A 36 -1.62 8.13 -0.57
C PRO A 36 -0.89 6.89 -0.04
N ARG A 37 -0.78 5.86 -0.87
CA ARG A 37 -0.08 4.62 -0.52
C ARG A 37 1.36 4.63 -1.04
N THR A 38 2.23 3.85 -0.41
CA THR A 38 3.65 3.75 -0.81
C THR A 38 4.08 2.36 -1.28
N GLY A 39 3.16 1.38 -1.30
CA GLY A 39 3.52 -0.02 -1.55
C GLY A 39 2.33 -0.89 -1.98
N PRO A 40 2.44 -2.22 -1.82
CA PRO A 40 1.43 -3.16 -2.31
C PRO A 40 0.09 -3.00 -1.62
N ILE A 41 -0.97 -3.46 -2.29
CA ILE A 41 -2.32 -3.54 -1.77
C ILE A 41 -2.66 -5.02 -1.58
N ARG A 42 -3.33 -5.35 -0.47
CA ARG A 42 -3.90 -6.68 -0.20
C ARG A 42 -5.31 -6.51 0.34
N PHE A 43 -6.23 -7.43 0.01
CA PHE A 43 -7.50 -7.47 0.72
C PHE A 43 -7.29 -7.94 2.16
N SER A 44 -8.15 -7.52 3.08
CA SER A 44 -8.30 -8.18 4.36
C SER A 44 -8.75 -9.64 4.15
N PRO A 45 -8.46 -10.58 5.07
CA PRO A 45 -8.82 -11.98 4.90
C PRO A 45 -10.33 -12.22 4.74
N ASP A 46 -11.16 -11.35 5.33
CA ASP A 46 -12.61 -11.37 5.20
C ASP A 46 -13.13 -10.69 3.92
N GLY A 47 -12.24 -10.12 3.11
CA GLY A 47 -12.57 -9.43 1.86
C GLY A 47 -13.28 -8.08 2.01
N LYS A 48 -13.46 -7.57 3.24
CA LYS A 48 -14.26 -6.36 3.49
C LYS A 48 -13.47 -5.05 3.40
N ALA A 49 -12.15 -5.13 3.42
CA ALA A 49 -11.26 -3.98 3.37
C ALA A 49 -10.09 -4.23 2.43
N VAL A 50 -9.41 -3.14 2.05
CA VAL A 50 -8.05 -3.19 1.51
C VAL A 50 -7.07 -2.66 2.53
N VAL A 51 -5.90 -3.27 2.55
CA VAL A 51 -4.77 -2.91 3.39
C VAL A 51 -3.62 -2.47 2.50
N TYR A 52 -2.98 -1.37 2.88
CA TYR A 52 -1.84 -0.81 2.15
C TYR A 52 -0.97 0.06 3.09
N PRO A 53 0.33 0.21 2.81
CA PRO A 53 1.21 1.08 3.59
C PRO A 53 0.96 2.55 3.27
N VAL A 54 0.95 3.37 4.31
CA VAL A 54 0.87 4.84 4.25
C VAL A 54 2.10 5.39 4.95
N ARG A 55 2.80 6.32 4.28
CA ARG A 55 3.95 7.01 4.84
C ARG A 55 3.54 8.28 5.58
N THR A 56 3.99 8.44 6.81
CA THR A 56 3.83 9.67 7.58
C THR A 56 5.12 9.94 8.34
N GLY A 57 5.68 11.15 8.17
CA GLY A 57 6.96 11.50 8.81
C GLY A 57 8.13 10.57 8.43
N GLY A 58 8.13 10.04 7.21
CA GLY A 58 9.15 9.10 6.74
C GLY A 58 8.95 7.64 7.18
N VAL A 59 7.94 7.33 8.00
CA VAL A 59 7.70 5.97 8.49
C VAL A 59 6.47 5.37 7.84
N ASP A 60 6.55 4.11 7.40
CA ASP A 60 5.39 3.40 6.84
C ASP A 60 4.62 2.65 7.92
N ASN A 61 3.30 2.76 7.85
CA ASN A 61 2.37 1.95 8.64
C ASN A 61 1.27 1.40 7.75
N LEU A 62 0.80 0.19 8.06
CA LEU A 62 -0.33 -0.39 7.33
C LEU A 62 -1.63 0.28 7.76
N TRP A 63 -2.44 0.64 6.77
CA TRP A 63 -3.77 1.19 6.95
C TRP A 63 -4.79 0.24 6.34
N SER A 64 -5.89 0.04 7.06
CA SER A 64 -7.07 -0.69 6.57
C SER A 64 -8.14 0.30 6.14
N GLN A 65 -8.53 0.25 4.88
CA GLN A 65 -9.64 1.00 4.32
C GLN A 65 -10.82 0.05 4.01
N PRO A 66 -11.94 0.18 4.75
CA PRO A 66 -13.18 -0.53 4.45
C PRO A 66 -13.72 -0.23 3.03
N LEU A 67 -14.24 -1.26 2.35
CA LEU A 67 -14.81 -1.13 1.00
C LEU A 67 -16.24 -0.57 1.00
N ASP A 68 -16.90 -0.55 2.16
CA ASP A 68 -18.21 0.07 2.36
C ASP A 68 -18.14 1.61 2.43
N GLY A 69 -16.94 2.18 2.51
CA GLY A 69 -16.71 3.62 2.61
C GLY A 69 -16.58 4.14 4.04
N ALA A 70 -16.60 3.26 5.06
CA ALA A 70 -16.32 3.65 6.43
C ALA A 70 -14.88 4.18 6.59
N VAL A 71 -14.65 4.94 7.67
CA VAL A 71 -13.36 5.58 7.95
C VAL A 71 -12.27 4.52 8.13
N GLY A 72 -11.21 4.63 7.34
CA GLY A 72 -10.04 3.77 7.46
C GLY A 72 -9.27 4.00 8.76
N LYS A 73 -8.53 2.97 9.21
CA LYS A 73 -7.75 3.01 10.46
C LYS A 73 -6.35 2.41 10.27
N PRO A 74 -5.35 2.88 11.04
CA PRO A 74 -4.05 2.21 11.08
C PRO A 74 -4.21 0.81 11.70
N LEU A 75 -3.48 -0.16 11.14
CA LEU A 75 -3.31 -1.51 11.69
C LEU A 75 -1.98 -1.64 12.46
N THR A 76 -1.01 -0.79 12.16
CA THR A 76 0.30 -0.75 12.80
C THR A 76 0.66 0.67 13.22
N GLN A 77 1.58 0.79 14.18
CA GLN A 77 2.10 2.08 14.70
C GLN A 77 3.60 1.97 14.95
N PHE A 78 4.36 1.62 13.92
CA PHE A 78 5.81 1.55 13.99
C PHE A 78 6.44 2.95 14.12
N PRO A 79 7.54 3.07 14.88
CA PRO A 79 8.22 4.35 15.08
C PRO A 79 9.30 4.64 14.02
N ALA A 80 9.66 3.66 13.18
CA ALA A 80 10.75 3.78 12.21
C ALA A 80 10.54 2.84 11.00
N GLU A 81 11.39 2.98 9.99
CA GLU A 81 11.48 2.14 8.79
C GLU A 81 10.30 2.23 7.81
N HIS A 82 10.55 1.68 6.62
CA HIS A 82 9.60 1.53 5.54
C HIS A 82 9.09 0.08 5.48
N ILE A 83 7.91 -0.12 4.91
CA ILE A 83 7.34 -1.44 4.65
C ILE A 83 7.58 -1.76 3.17
N VAL A 84 8.36 -2.81 2.91
CA VAL A 84 8.71 -3.25 1.56
C VAL A 84 7.61 -4.17 1.00
N ASP A 85 7.17 -5.16 1.77
CA ASP A 85 6.08 -6.05 1.40
C ASP A 85 5.38 -6.60 2.65
N PHE A 86 4.17 -7.15 2.48
CA PHE A 86 3.42 -7.82 3.53
C PHE A 86 2.43 -8.85 2.98
N HIS A 87 2.11 -9.83 3.82
CA HIS A 87 1.13 -10.87 3.49
C HIS A 87 0.41 -11.39 4.73
N TRP A 88 -0.86 -11.75 4.57
CA TRP A 88 -1.61 -12.47 5.59
C TRP A 88 -1.14 -13.93 5.68
N SER A 89 -1.17 -14.51 6.87
CA SER A 89 -1.11 -15.97 7.00
C SER A 89 -2.28 -16.62 6.26
N PRO A 90 -2.16 -17.89 5.82
CA PRO A 90 -3.26 -18.57 5.12
C PRO A 90 -4.58 -18.63 5.90
N ASP A 91 -4.51 -18.66 7.24
CA ASP A 91 -5.68 -18.62 8.13
C ASP A 91 -6.18 -17.19 8.43
N GLY A 92 -5.52 -16.16 7.90
CA GLY A 92 -5.86 -14.75 8.06
C GLY A 92 -5.62 -14.17 9.46
N LYS A 93 -5.01 -14.92 10.38
CA LYS A 93 -4.86 -14.49 11.78
C LYS A 93 -3.60 -13.69 12.07
N GLN A 94 -2.61 -13.77 11.18
CA GLN A 94 -1.31 -13.15 11.36
C GLN A 94 -0.91 -12.38 10.10
N LEU A 95 -0.02 -11.41 10.29
CA LEU A 95 0.52 -10.59 9.22
C LEU A 95 2.04 -10.69 9.25
N GLY A 96 2.62 -11.17 8.15
CA GLY A 96 4.06 -11.09 7.91
C GLY A 96 4.41 -9.79 7.20
N LEU A 97 5.49 -9.14 7.62
CA LEU A 97 5.97 -7.89 7.04
C LEU A 97 7.47 -7.97 6.78
N ILE A 98 7.90 -7.35 5.68
CA ILE A 98 9.30 -7.04 5.40
C ILE A 98 9.47 -5.54 5.58
N ARG A 99 10.35 -5.14 6.49
CA ARG A 99 10.63 -3.73 6.82
C ARG A 99 12.11 -3.44 6.74
N GLY A 100 12.43 -2.19 6.42
CA GLY A 100 13.81 -1.72 6.34
C GLY A 100 13.90 -0.26 5.94
N HIS A 101 15.12 0.22 5.82
CA HIS A 101 15.43 1.58 5.36
C HIS A 101 16.60 1.52 4.39
N THR A 102 16.73 2.56 3.57
CA THR A 102 17.88 2.72 2.68
C THR A 102 18.83 3.68 3.35
N ASP A 103 20.03 3.20 3.66
CA ASP A 103 21.16 4.06 3.99
C ASP A 103 21.84 4.51 2.69
N SER A 104 22.26 5.77 2.64
CA SER A 104 22.97 6.32 1.50
C SER A 104 24.01 7.32 2.00
N ASP A 105 25.24 7.15 1.52
CA ASP A 105 26.36 8.04 1.82
C ASP A 105 26.85 8.70 0.53
N VAL A 106 27.21 9.97 0.61
CA VAL A 106 27.68 10.75 -0.53
C VAL A 106 29.18 10.99 -0.37
N VAL A 107 29.97 10.26 -1.15
CA VAL A 107 31.43 10.45 -1.16
C VAL A 107 31.80 11.41 -2.29
N LEU A 108 32.48 12.49 -1.94
CA LEU A 108 33.07 13.41 -2.90
C LEU A 108 34.45 12.91 -3.32
N ILE A 109 34.59 12.51 -4.58
CA ILE A 109 35.90 12.21 -5.17
C ILE A 109 36.42 13.48 -5.84
N ARG A 110 37.60 13.92 -5.44
CA ARG A 110 38.36 14.99 -6.12
C ARG A 110 39.69 14.43 -6.59
N ASP A 111 40.11 14.87 -7.77
CA ASP A 111 41.42 14.55 -8.31
C ASP A 111 42.50 15.28 -7.51
N ALA A 112 43.52 14.55 -7.06
CA ALA A 112 44.68 15.14 -6.40
C ALA A 112 45.69 15.50 -7.50
N GLN A 113 45.64 16.75 -7.99
CA GLN A 113 46.71 17.26 -8.84
C GLN A 113 48.00 17.38 -8.01
N GLN A 114 49.04 16.70 -8.47
CA GLN A 114 50.43 16.80 -7.97
C GLN A 114 51.09 18.09 -8.42
#